data_AF-A0A819SWA2-F1
#
_entry.id   AF-A0A819SWA2-F1
#
_cell.length_a   1.000
_cell.length_b   1.000
_cell.length_c   1.000
_cell.angle_alpha   90.00
_cell.angle_beta   90.00
_cell.angle_gamma   90.00
#
_symmetry.space_group_name_H-M   'P 1'
#
loop_
_entity.id
_entity.type
_entity.pdbx_description
1 polymer ?
#
loop_
_entity_poly.entity_id
_entity_poly.type
_entity_poly.pdbx_seq_one_letter_code
_entity_poly.pdbx_strand_id
1 'polypeptide(L)'
;MSSQVTNVVGTWKIVDYSQHPECFGCQIEIKHEKEDENMYRLRACVINDLNCTLQHNSTTNQWQMCSFRTTEMGGSPEDMKKEDVISNLMRDIQKMEVQGEQQLIIQTNNGEQARLDRLQ
;
A
#
# COMPACT_ATOMS: atom_id res chain seq x y z
N MET A 1 5.93 -14.97 22.89
CA MET A 1 4.81 -14.73 21.96
C MET A 1 5.43 -14.15 20.71
N SER A 2 5.52 -14.96 19.65
CA SER A 2 6.32 -14.66 18.48
C SER A 2 5.61 -13.63 17.62
N SER A 3 6.25 -12.49 17.39
CA SER A 3 5.85 -11.47 16.42
C SER A 3 5.57 -12.16 15.09
N GLN A 4 4.31 -12.11 14.62
CA GLN A 4 4.01 -12.49 13.25
C GLN A 4 4.69 -11.48 12.35
N VAL A 5 5.86 -11.85 11.81
CA VAL A 5 6.43 -11.18 10.65
C VAL A 5 5.34 -11.22 9.58
N THR A 6 4.72 -10.10 9.28
CA THR A 6 3.74 -10.05 8.19
C THR A 6 4.52 -10.21 6.90
N ASN A 7 4.19 -11.25 6.11
CA ASN A 7 4.80 -11.52 4.80
C ASN A 7 4.50 -10.42 3.76
N VAL A 8 4.08 -9.22 4.17
CA VAL A 8 3.74 -8.07 3.33
C VAL A 8 4.97 -7.26 2.94
N VAL A 9 6.13 -7.46 3.59
CA VAL A 9 7.36 -6.73 3.25
C VAL A 9 7.83 -7.12 1.85
N GLY A 10 8.26 -6.13 1.07
CA GLY A 10 8.76 -6.31 -0.30
C GLY A 10 8.23 -5.26 -1.26
N THR A 11 8.59 -5.42 -2.53
CA THR A 11 8.06 -4.59 -3.61
C THR A 11 6.92 -5.32 -4.30
N TRP A 12 5.79 -4.65 -4.43
CA TRP A 12 4.56 -5.20 -4.97
C TRP A 12 4.11 -4.37 -6.16
N LYS A 13 3.50 -5.02 -7.15
CA LYS A 13 2.99 -4.37 -8.36
C LYS A 13 1.50 -4.62 -8.49
N ILE A 14 0.70 -3.57 -8.65
CA ILE A 14 -0.74 -3.68 -8.89
C ILE A 14 -0.97 -4.42 -10.21
N VAL A 15 -1.67 -5.56 -10.14
CA VAL A 15 -2.05 -6.38 -11.29
C VAL A 15 -3.55 -6.39 -11.54
N ASP A 16 -4.35 -5.95 -10.57
CA ASP A 16 -5.79 -5.78 -10.71
C ASP A 16 -6.32 -4.75 -9.71
N TYR A 17 -7.03 -3.76 -10.20
CA TYR A 17 -7.74 -2.76 -9.42
C TYR A 17 -8.94 -2.29 -10.24
N SER A 18 -9.99 -3.11 -10.30
CA SER A 18 -11.07 -3.00 -11.29
C SER A 18 -11.76 -1.62 -11.34
N GLN A 19 -11.82 -0.92 -10.22
CA GLN A 19 -12.39 0.42 -10.09
C GLN A 19 -11.49 1.51 -10.70
N HIS A 20 -10.18 1.25 -10.77
CA HIS A 20 -9.15 2.20 -11.22
C HIS A 20 -8.08 1.52 -12.10
N PRO A 21 -8.45 1.09 -13.32
CA PRO A 21 -7.53 0.38 -14.22
C PRO A 21 -6.28 1.18 -14.60
N GLU A 22 -6.30 2.52 -14.51
CA GLU A 22 -5.15 3.40 -14.72
C GLU A 22 -3.96 3.13 -13.78
N CYS A 23 -4.23 2.49 -12.64
CA CYS A 23 -3.24 2.14 -11.63
C CYS A 23 -2.54 0.79 -11.90
N PHE A 24 -2.91 0.08 -12.97
CA PHE A 24 -2.21 -1.14 -13.35
C PHE A 24 -0.71 -0.90 -13.52
N GLY A 25 0.11 -1.79 -12.95
CA GLY A 25 1.56 -1.71 -12.99
C GLY A 25 2.20 -0.75 -11.97
N CYS A 26 1.42 0.02 -11.21
CA CYS A 26 1.96 0.82 -10.11
C CYS A 26 2.68 -0.06 -9.09
N GLN A 27 3.82 0.41 -8.60
CA GLN A 27 4.61 -0.30 -7.60
C GLN A 27 4.45 0.33 -6.22
N ILE A 28 4.31 -0.52 -5.21
CA ILE A 28 4.28 -0.15 -3.80
C ILE A 28 5.36 -0.95 -3.08
N GLU A 29 6.33 -0.25 -2.52
CA GLU A 29 7.35 -0.82 -1.64
C GLU A 29 6.85 -0.78 -0.19
N ILE A 30 6.90 -1.91 0.50
CA ILE A 30 6.48 -2.05 1.90
C ILE A 30 7.69 -2.51 2.72
N LYS A 31 8.05 -1.75 3.76
CA LYS A 31 9.18 -2.04 4.65
C LYS A 31 8.78 -1.89 6.11
N HIS A 32 9.42 -2.63 7.01
CA HIS A 32 9.35 -2.32 8.43
C HIS A 32 10.02 -0.97 8.70
N GLU A 33 9.34 -0.10 9.43
CA GLU A 33 9.92 1.12 9.97
C GLU A 33 10.38 0.90 11.41
N LYS A 34 9.54 0.25 12.23
CA LYS A 34 9.88 -0.23 13.56
C LYS A 34 9.17 -1.54 13.86
N GLU A 35 9.92 -2.63 13.98
CA GLU A 35 9.38 -3.98 14.17
C GLU A 35 8.61 -4.12 15.49
N ASP A 36 9.14 -3.59 16.60
CA ASP A 36 8.52 -3.69 17.94
C ASP A 36 7.18 -2.94 18.05
N GLU A 37 6.96 -1.94 17.20
CA GLU A 37 5.74 -1.11 17.19
C GLU A 37 4.74 -1.57 16.10
N ASN A 38 5.03 -2.65 15.37
CA ASN A 38 4.29 -3.10 14.18
C ASN A 38 4.05 -1.96 13.18
N MET A 39 5.07 -1.12 12.95
CA MET A 39 4.99 0.01 12.02
C MET A 39 5.68 -0.30 10.70
N TYR A 40 5.00 0.06 9.62
CA TYR A 40 5.38 -0.24 8.26
C TYR A 40 5.34 1.03 7.43
N ARG A 41 6.39 1.25 6.66
CA ARG A 41 6.44 2.31 5.65
C ARG A 41 6.03 1.75 4.31
N LEU A 42 5.05 2.38 3.69
CA LEU A 42 4.64 2.17 2.31
C LEU A 42 5.16 3.33 1.46
N ARG A 43 5.80 3.01 0.34
CA ARG A 43 6.25 3.98 -0.65
C ARG A 43 5.72 3.61 -2.03
N ALA A 44 5.08 4.55 -2.70
CA ALA A 44 4.74 4.43 -4.11
C ALA A 44 5.34 5.62 -4.87
N CYS A 45 5.94 5.35 -6.02
CA CYS A 45 6.41 6.40 -6.94
C CYS A 45 5.49 6.41 -8.15
N VAL A 46 4.69 7.46 -8.28
CA VAL A 46 3.87 7.72 -9.47
C VAL A 46 4.55 8.85 -10.24
N ILE A 47 4.11 10.10 -10.05
CA ILE A 47 4.92 11.28 -10.33
C ILE A 47 5.67 11.62 -9.04
N ASN A 48 4.92 11.78 -7.96
CA ASN A 48 5.43 12.08 -6.65
C ASN A 48 5.79 10.82 -5.86
N ASP A 49 6.70 11.01 -4.93
CA ASP A 49 7.02 10.03 -3.91
C ASP A 49 5.97 10.08 -2.80
N LEU A 50 5.00 9.17 -2.88
CA LEU A 50 3.99 8.96 -1.85
C LEU A 50 4.59 8.10 -0.75
N ASN A 51 4.64 8.62 0.47
CA ASN A 51 5.19 7.94 1.64
C ASN A 51 4.14 7.92 2.76
N CYS A 52 3.79 6.71 3.20
CA CYS A 52 2.80 6.48 4.25
C CYS A 52 3.41 5.60 5.33
N THR A 53 3.12 5.90 6.60
CA THR A 53 3.40 4.98 7.71
C THR A 53 2.08 4.40 8.21
N LEU A 54 2.00 3.08 8.24
CA LEU A 54 0.88 2.32 8.79
C LEU A 54 1.30 1.58 10.06
N GLN A 55 0.40 1.46 11.01
CA GLN A 55 0.51 0.58 12.16
C GLN A 55 -0.43 -0.63 11.98
N HIS A 56 0.10 -1.83 12.19
CA HIS A 56 -0.68 -3.07 12.15
C HIS A 56 -1.12 -3.49 13.55
N ASN A 57 -2.43 -3.67 13.73
CA ASN A 57 -2.98 -4.32 14.91
C ASN A 57 -3.09 -5.82 14.65
N SER A 58 -2.16 -6.59 15.22
CA SER A 58 -2.09 -8.04 15.07
C SER A 58 -3.29 -8.79 15.69
N THR A 59 -4.04 -8.18 16.60
CA THR A 59 -5.21 -8.80 17.24
C THR A 59 -6.44 -8.75 16.34
N THR A 60 -6.64 -7.64 15.62
CA THR A 60 -7.80 -7.43 14.74
C THR A 60 -7.47 -7.61 13.26
N ASN A 61 -6.19 -7.80 12.94
CA ASN A 61 -5.63 -7.78 11.58
C ASN A 61 -6.03 -6.51 10.80
N GLN A 62 -6.13 -5.38 11.50
CA GLN A 62 -6.44 -4.08 10.90
C GLN A 62 -5.19 -3.22 10.79
N TRP A 63 -5.18 -2.37 9.78
CA TRP A 63 -4.12 -1.41 9.50
C TRP A 63 -4.65 0.00 9.70
N GLN A 64 -3.85 0.85 10.33
CA GLN A 64 -4.20 2.23 10.59
C GLN A 64 -3.10 3.15 10.10
N MET A 65 -3.47 4.18 9.35
CA MET A 65 -2.52 5.21 8.92
C MET A 65 -2.11 6.11 10.09
N CYS A 66 -0.80 6.26 10.27
CA CYS A 66 -0.21 7.15 11.26
C CYS A 66 0.28 8.46 10.64
N SER A 67 0.83 8.40 9.42
CA SER A 67 1.30 9.59 8.72
C SER A 67 1.28 9.40 7.20
N PHE A 68 1.16 10.51 6.48
CA PHE A 68 1.22 10.55 5.02
C PHE A 68 2.00 11.78 4.56
N ARG A 69 2.91 11.60 3.61
CA ARG A 69 3.70 12.66 2.98
C ARG A 69 3.78 12.41 1.48
N THR A 70 3.73 13.48 0.71
CA THR A 70 3.94 13.45 -0.74
C THR A 70 4.98 14.50 -1.09
N THR A 71 5.77 14.25 -2.14
CA THR A 71 6.45 15.34 -2.82
C THR A 71 5.44 16.16 -3.63
N GLU A 72 5.77 17.40 -3.95
CA GLU A 72 4.91 18.28 -4.76
C GLU A 72 5.60 18.61 -6.08
N MET A 73 5.60 17.65 -7.00
CA MET A 73 5.97 17.83 -8.39
C MET A 73 4.69 17.94 -9.22
N GLY A 74 4.67 18.91 -10.15
CA GLY A 74 3.57 19.05 -11.10
C GLY A 74 3.53 17.91 -12.10
N GLY A 75 2.36 17.65 -12.68
CA GLY A 75 2.12 16.54 -13.59
C GLY A 75 1.04 16.84 -14.62
N SER A 76 0.88 15.94 -15.60
CA SER A 76 -0.28 15.98 -16.48
C SER A 76 -1.56 15.67 -15.69
N PRO A 77 -2.76 16.12 -16.11
CA PRO A 77 -4.01 15.79 -15.43
C PRO A 77 -4.25 14.28 -15.28
N GLU A 78 -3.80 13.47 -16.25
CA GLU A 78 -3.93 12.02 -16.22
C GLU A 78 -3.04 11.40 -15.14
N ASP A 79 -1.80 11.86 -15.05
CA ASP A 79 -0.85 11.39 -14.03
C ASP A 79 -1.29 11.83 -12.63
N MET A 80 -1.80 13.05 -12.48
CA MET A 80 -2.35 13.56 -11.23
C MET A 80 -3.56 12.73 -10.78
N LYS A 81 -4.44 12.34 -11.70
CA LYS A 81 -5.57 11.45 -11.40
C LYS A 81 -5.08 10.09 -10.86
N LYS A 82 -4.06 9.52 -11.52
CA LYS A 82 -3.46 8.26 -11.09
C LYS A 82 -2.83 8.38 -9.70
N GLU A 83 -2.17 9.50 -9.43
CA GLU A 83 -1.58 9.79 -8.12
C GLU A 83 -2.64 9.92 -7.03
N ASP A 84 -3.75 10.63 -7.30
CA ASP A 84 -4.87 10.77 -6.37
C ASP A 84 -5.45 9.39 -5.98
N VAL A 85 -5.62 8.50 -6.96
CA VAL A 85 -6.11 7.14 -6.70
C VAL A 85 -5.15 6.34 -5.82
N ILE A 86 -3.83 6.36 -6.10
CA ILE A 86 -2.85 5.63 -5.28
C ILE A 86 -2.75 6.25 -3.88
N SER A 87 -2.80 7.57 -3.78
CA SER A 87 -2.83 8.29 -2.51
C SER A 87 -4.04 7.85 -1.67
N ASN A 88 -5.23 7.77 -2.27
CA ASN A 88 -6.43 7.30 -1.59
C ASN A 88 -6.33 5.82 -1.20
N LEU A 89 -5.85 4.94 -2.09
CA LEU A 89 -5.58 3.53 -1.79
C LEU A 89 -4.69 3.40 -0.55
N MET A 90 -3.57 4.14 -0.48
CA MET A 90 -2.61 4.09 0.63
C MET A 90 -3.15 4.67 1.94
N ARG A 91 -4.01 5.70 1.87
CA ARG A 91 -4.62 6.35 3.04
C ARG A 91 -5.72 5.51 3.67
N ASP A 92 -6.48 4.81 2.82
CA ASP A 92 -7.68 4.11 3.23
C ASP A 92 -7.46 2.61 3.48
N ILE A 93 -6.22 2.12 3.48
CA ILE A 93 -5.90 0.71 3.77
C ILE A 93 -6.50 0.30 5.11
N GLN A 94 -7.40 -0.67 5.06
CA GLN A 94 -8.01 -1.30 6.23
C GLN A 94 -7.38 -2.65 6.53
N LYS A 95 -7.16 -3.45 5.48
CA LYS A 95 -6.61 -4.80 5.56
C LYS A 95 -5.58 -5.02 4.46
N MET A 96 -4.53 -5.77 4.82
CA MET A 96 -3.55 -6.30 3.89
C MET A 96 -3.43 -7.80 4.16
N GLU A 97 -3.68 -8.61 3.13
CA GLU A 97 -3.66 -10.06 3.22
C GLU A 97 -2.73 -10.63 2.15
N VAL A 98 -1.76 -11.44 2.59
CA VAL A 98 -0.86 -12.12 1.67
C VAL A 98 -1.44 -13.50 1.36
N GLN A 99 -1.66 -13.77 0.08
CA GLN A 99 -2.05 -15.09 -0.42
C GLN A 99 -0.82 -15.83 -0.95
N GLY A 100 -0.36 -16.81 -0.19
CA GLY A 100 0.89 -17.52 -0.48
C GLY A 100 2.12 -16.62 -0.28
N GLU A 101 3.06 -16.67 -1.22
CA GLU A 101 4.27 -15.83 -1.19
C GLU A 101 4.30 -14.76 -2.29
N GLN A 102 3.33 -14.78 -3.20
CA GLN A 102 3.39 -14.03 -4.46
C GLN A 102 2.32 -12.95 -4.57
N GLN A 103 1.24 -13.01 -3.79
CA GLN A 103 0.11 -12.12 -3.96
C GLN A 103 -0.25 -11.40 -2.66
N LEU A 104 -0.54 -10.10 -2.79
CA LEU A 104 -1.02 -9.22 -1.75
C LEU A 104 -2.37 -8.65 -2.17
N ILE A 105 -3.35 -8.76 -1.28
CA ILE A 105 -4.66 -8.13 -1.41
C ILE A 105 -4.71 -6.96 -0.43
N ILE A 106 -4.89 -5.75 -0.96
CA ILE A 106 -5.18 -4.55 -0.18
C ILE A 106 -6.68 -4.30 -0.24
N GLN A 107 -7.32 -4.20 0.92
CA GLN A 107 -8.71 -3.78 1.04
C GLN A 107 -8.77 -2.43 1.76
N THR A 108 -9.53 -1.51 1.19
CA THR A 108 -9.72 -0.15 1.73
C THR A 108 -10.96 -0.06 2.64
N ASN A 109 -11.08 1.03 3.40
CA ASN A 109 -12.22 1.31 4.27
C ASN A 109 -13.56 1.43 3.53
N ASN A 110 -13.55 1.80 2.25
CA ASN A 110 -14.75 1.88 1.40
C ASN A 110 -15.08 0.54 0.71
N GLY A 111 -14.32 -0.53 0.97
CA GLY A 111 -14.56 -1.87 0.43
C GLY A 111 -13.97 -2.14 -0.95
N GLU A 112 -13.20 -1.20 -1.52
CA GLU A 112 -12.42 -1.45 -2.73
C GLU A 112 -11.29 -2.44 -2.46
N GLN A 113 -10.87 -3.14 -3.51
CA GLN A 113 -9.79 -4.14 -3.44
C GLN A 113 -8.80 -3.93 -4.58
N ALA A 114 -7.52 -3.88 -4.23
CA ALA A 114 -6.41 -3.92 -5.17
C ALA A 114 -5.62 -5.21 -4.93
N ARG A 115 -5.33 -5.94 -6.02
CA ARG A 115 -4.47 -7.13 -6.02
C ARG A 115 -3.12 -6.78 -6.59
N LEU A 116 -2.08 -7.15 -5.86
CA LEU A 116 -0.71 -6.90 -6.19
C LEU A 116 0.07 -8.21 -6.24
N ASP A 117 1.01 -8.31 -7.18
CA ASP A 117 1.97 -9.41 -7.24
C ASP A 117 3.35 -8.94 -6.78
N ARG A 118 4.08 -9.82 -6.09
CA ARG A 118 5.44 -9.55 -5.60
C ARG A 118 6.41 -9.45 -6.77
N LEU A 119 7.31 -8.46 -6.73
CA LEU A 119 8.46 -8.36 -7.63
C LEU A 119 9.64 -9.08 -6.97
N GLN A 120 10.25 -10.01 -7.71
CA GLN A 120 11.36 -10.86 -7.27
C GLN A 120 12.60 -10.08 -6.81
#